data_AF-A0A969P1A1-F1
#
_entry.id   AF-A0A969P1A1-F1
#
_cell.length_a   1.000
_cell.length_b   1.000
_cell.length_c   1.000
_cell.angle_alpha   90.00
_cell.angle_beta   90.00
_cell.angle_gamma   90.00
#
_symmetry.space_group_name_H-M   'P 1'
#
loop_
_entity.id
_entity.type
_entity.pdbx_description
1 polymer ?
#
loop_
_entity_poly.entity_id
_entity_poly.type
_entity_poly.pdbx_seq_one_letter_code
_entity_poly.pdbx_strand_id
1 'polypeptide(L)'
;MQTQHFAVVGMDCAHCARTLEQGIGNLHGVESCQVNLGAARLTTCYDPALLNDAAIIARIRALGYHVAAAADERSATQATPPGKGRPAPGPPLPTSSLFCLNGDSAG
;
A
#
# COMPACT_ATOMS: atom_id res chain seq x y z
N MET A 1 -11.74 1.54 21.90
CA MET A 1 -12.18 2.35 20.74
C MET A 1 -11.03 3.21 20.22
N GLN A 2 -10.62 2.96 18.98
CA GLN A 2 -9.59 3.70 18.26
C GLN A 2 -10.15 4.17 16.92
N THR A 3 -9.81 5.41 16.53
CA THR A 3 -10.23 6.00 15.25
C THR A 3 -9.05 6.03 14.30
N GLN A 4 -9.20 5.41 13.14
CA GLN A 4 -8.13 5.28 12.16
C GLN A 4 -8.54 5.78 10.78
N HIS A 5 -7.55 6.31 10.06
CA HIS A 5 -7.72 6.88 8.72
C HIS A 5 -6.99 6.05 7.67
N PHE A 6 -7.72 5.62 6.64
CA PHE A 6 -7.21 4.85 5.53
C PHE A 6 -7.40 5.61 4.23
N ALA A 7 -6.32 5.91 3.52
CA ALA A 7 -6.39 6.46 2.16
C ALA A 7 -6.69 5.33 1.17
N VAL A 8 -7.79 5.42 0.42
CA VAL A 8 -8.24 4.36 -0.50
C VAL A 8 -8.05 4.83 -1.95
N VAL A 9 -7.48 3.96 -2.78
CA VAL A 9 -7.23 4.19 -4.20
C VAL A 9 -8.29 3.46 -5.03
N GLY A 10 -8.83 4.14 -6.04
CA GLY A 10 -9.87 3.61 -6.93
C GLY A 10 -11.30 3.88 -6.45
N MET A 11 -11.48 4.80 -5.49
CA MET A 11 -12.80 5.20 -5.00
C MET A 11 -13.34 6.42 -5.78
N ASP A 12 -13.68 6.22 -7.05
CA ASP A 12 -14.14 7.29 -7.97
C ASP A 12 -15.67 7.48 -7.98
N CYS A 13 -16.42 6.62 -7.29
CA CYS A 13 -17.87 6.66 -7.31
C CYS A 13 -18.49 6.72 -5.91
N ALA A 14 -19.47 7.61 -5.72
CA ALA A 14 -20.22 7.72 -4.48
C ALA A 14 -20.94 6.42 -4.10
N HIS A 15 -21.35 5.62 -5.09
CA HIS A 15 -21.95 4.31 -4.85
C HIS A 15 -20.92 3.32 -4.29
N CYS A 16 -19.74 3.23 -4.91
CA CYS A 16 -18.62 2.40 -4.46
C CYS A 16 -18.19 2.75 -3.03
N ALA A 17 -18.09 4.05 -2.72
CA ALA A 17 -17.81 4.55 -1.38
C ALA A 17 -18.82 4.06 -0.34
N ARG A 18 -20.11 4.16 -0.66
CA ARG A 18 -21.18 3.76 0.27
C ARG A 18 -21.21 2.25 0.49
N THR A 19 -20.97 1.45 -0.55
CA THR A 19 -20.83 -0.02 -0.42
C THR A 19 -19.63 -0.39 0.44
N LEU A 20 -18.50 0.29 0.28
CA LEU A 20 -17.31 0.10 1.10
C LEU A 20 -17.59 0.43 2.58
N GLU A 21 -18.17 1.59 2.85
CA GLU A 21 -18.51 2.04 4.21
C GLU A 21 -19.46 1.05 4.91
N GLN A 22 -20.51 0.60 4.22
CA GLN A 22 -21.45 -0.40 4.73
C GLN A 22 -20.75 -1.75 4.97
N GLY A 23 -19.87 -2.17 4.06
CA GLY A 23 -19.14 -3.44 4.19
C GLY A 23 -18.16 -3.47 5.36
N ILE A 24 -17.56 -2.33 5.70
CA ILE A 24 -16.66 -2.16 6.86
C ILE A 24 -17.50 -1.97 8.14
N GLY A 25 -18.53 -1.14 8.09
CA GLY A 25 -19.42 -0.88 9.22
C GLY A 25 -20.15 -2.12 9.75
N ASN A 26 -20.31 -3.15 8.91
CA ASN A 26 -20.93 -4.42 9.29
C ASN A 26 -19.93 -5.42 9.92
N LEU A 27 -18.64 -5.04 10.08
CA LEU A 27 -17.65 -5.89 10.75
C LEU A 27 -17.85 -5.85 12.27
N HIS A 28 -17.70 -7.02 12.91
CA HIS A 28 -17.71 -7.12 14.37
C HIS A 28 -16.52 -6.34 14.96
N GLY A 29 -16.82 -5.38 15.82
CA GLY A 29 -15.83 -4.49 16.44
C GLY A 29 -15.70 -3.11 15.79
N VAL A 30 -16.45 -2.82 14.72
CA VAL A 30 -16.58 -1.46 14.19
C VAL A 30 -17.73 -0.75 14.90
N GLU A 31 -17.44 0.42 15.46
CA GLU A 31 -18.45 1.28 16.10
C GLU A 31 -19.01 2.29 15.10
N SER A 32 -18.14 2.84 14.24
CA SER A 32 -18.54 3.84 13.24
C SER A 32 -17.61 3.82 12.04
N CYS A 33 -18.16 4.05 10.85
CA CYS A 33 -17.39 4.17 9.62
C CYS A 33 -17.92 5.35 8.81
N GLN A 34 -17.02 6.18 8.31
CA GLN A 34 -17.30 7.36 7.48
C GLN A 34 -16.32 7.42 6.32
N VAL A 35 -16.84 7.63 5.12
CA VAL A 35 -16.03 7.85 3.91
C VAL A 35 -16.12 9.30 3.45
N ASN A 36 -14.95 9.90 3.21
CA ASN A 36 -14.81 11.20 2.59
C ASN A 36 -14.28 11.06 1.16
N LEU A 37 -15.19 11.17 0.18
CA LEU A 37 -14.88 11.15 -1.25
C LEU A 37 -13.97 12.32 -1.67
N GLY A 38 -14.20 13.52 -1.12
CA GLY A 38 -13.43 14.72 -1.47
C GLY A 38 -11.95 14.62 -1.10
N ALA A 39 -11.63 13.87 -0.05
CA ALA A 39 -10.26 13.60 0.39
C ALA A 39 -9.77 12.17 0.06
N ALA A 40 -10.59 11.38 -0.66
CA ALA A 40 -10.34 9.95 -0.91
C ALA A 40 -9.90 9.15 0.34
N ARG A 41 -10.55 9.43 1.49
CA ARG A 41 -10.15 8.93 2.80
C ARG A 41 -11.32 8.28 3.54
N LEU A 42 -11.08 7.10 4.10
CA LEU A 42 -12.00 6.38 4.98
C LEU A 42 -11.56 6.57 6.44
N THR A 43 -12.51 6.97 7.29
CA THR A 43 -12.37 7.10 8.72
C THR A 43 -13.20 6.01 9.39
N THR A 44 -12.57 5.17 10.20
CA THR A 44 -13.29 4.10 10.91
C THR A 44 -12.89 4.07 12.38
N CYS A 45 -13.90 4.01 13.25
CA CYS A 45 -13.76 3.79 14.68
C CYS A 45 -14.01 2.32 14.96
N TYR A 46 -13.00 1.63 15.49
CA TYR A 46 -13.08 0.21 15.81
C TYR A 46 -12.39 -0.10 17.13
N ASP A 47 -12.66 -1.28 17.68
CA ASP A 47 -11.99 -1.76 18.87
C ASP A 47 -10.78 -2.65 18.52
N PRO A 48 -9.53 -2.27 18.89
CA PRO A 48 -8.33 -3.04 18.57
C PRO A 48 -8.23 -4.38 19.30
N ALA A 49 -9.05 -4.63 20.33
CA ALA A 49 -9.10 -5.94 20.96
C ALA A 49 -9.94 -6.94 20.14
N LEU A 50 -10.81 -6.44 19.25
CA LEU A 50 -11.74 -7.25 18.45
C LEU A 50 -11.41 -7.24 16.95
N LEU A 51 -10.81 -6.15 16.44
CA LEU A 51 -10.55 -5.95 15.02
C LEU A 51 -9.19 -5.27 14.80
N ASN A 52 -8.39 -5.80 13.88
CA ASN A 52 -7.09 -5.23 13.51
C ASN A 52 -7.17 -4.45 12.19
N ASP A 53 -6.29 -3.46 12.06
CA ASP A 53 -6.05 -2.70 10.82
C ASP A 53 -5.77 -3.61 9.61
N ALA A 54 -4.97 -4.67 9.78
CA ALA A 54 -4.71 -5.65 8.73
C ALA A 54 -6.00 -6.35 8.24
N ALA A 55 -6.96 -6.62 9.13
CA ALA A 55 -8.23 -7.25 8.77
C ALA A 55 -9.12 -6.27 7.98
N ILE A 56 -9.11 -4.99 8.37
CA ILE A 56 -9.79 -3.91 7.65
C ILE A 56 -9.21 -3.79 6.23
N ILE A 57 -7.88 -3.74 6.09
CA ILE A 57 -7.19 -3.66 4.79
C ILE A 57 -7.51 -4.90 3.94
N ALA A 58 -7.49 -6.10 4.52
CA ALA A 58 -7.85 -7.32 3.82
C ALA A 58 -9.29 -7.29 3.29
N ARG A 59 -10.23 -6.75 4.08
CA ARG A 59 -11.62 -6.58 3.66
C ARG A 59 -11.75 -5.59 2.51
N ILE A 60 -11.03 -4.47 2.56
CA ILE A 60 -10.99 -3.47 1.49
C ILE A 60 -10.46 -4.09 0.18
N ARG A 61 -9.39 -4.90 0.27
CA ARG A 61 -8.85 -5.64 -0.88
C ARG A 61 -9.80 -6.69 -1.43
N ALA A 62 -10.52 -7.41 -0.57
CA ALA A 62 -11.53 -8.38 -0.99
C ALA A 62 -12.70 -7.74 -1.75
N LEU A 63 -12.97 -6.46 -1.49
CA LEU A 63 -13.96 -5.65 -2.22
C LEU A 63 -13.40 -5.07 -3.54
N GLY A 64 -12.11 -5.27 -3.83
CA GLY A 64 -11.46 -4.80 -5.05
C GLY A 64 -10.79 -3.43 -4.96
N TYR A 65 -10.62 -2.88 -3.76
CA TYR A 65 -10.00 -1.57 -3.56
C TYR A 65 -8.61 -1.69 -2.91
N HIS A 66 -7.80 -0.64 -3.04
CA HIS A 66 -6.45 -0.60 -2.47
C HIS A 66 -6.33 0.48 -1.38
N VAL A 67 -5.55 0.21 -0.35
CA VAL A 67 -5.20 1.20 0.68
C VAL A 67 -3.77 1.70 0.44
N ALA A 68 -3.61 3.02 0.23
CA ALA A 68 -2.32 3.65 -0.06
C ALA A 68 -1.52 3.97 1.20
N ALA A 69 -2.18 4.39 2.27
CA ALA A 69 -1.55 4.65 3.56
C ALA A 69 -2.62 4.50 4.66
N ALA A 70 -2.38 3.59 5.59
CA ALA A 70 -3.01 3.64 6.90
C ALA A 70 -2.23 4.70 7.68
N ALA A 71 -2.76 5.93 7.71
CA ALA A 71 -2.14 6.99 8.50
C ALA A 71 -2.68 6.87 9.92
N ASP A 72 -2.10 5.95 10.69
CA ASP A 72 -2.22 5.95 12.14
C ASP A 72 -1.04 6.75 12.72
N GLU A 73 -1.35 7.83 13.43
CA GLU A 73 -0.32 8.63 14.12
C GLU A 73 -0.12 8.23 15.59
N ARG A 74 -0.84 7.27 16.18
CA ARG A 74 -0.48 6.70 17.49
C ARG A 74 -1.09 5.30 17.66
N SER A 75 -0.33 4.23 17.41
CA SER A 75 0.32 3.44 18.48
C SER A 75 1.10 2.24 17.90
N ALA A 76 2.42 2.38 17.94
CA ALA A 76 3.48 1.37 18.12
C ALA A 76 3.33 -0.07 17.55
N THR A 77 4.27 -0.37 16.63
CA THR A 77 4.93 -1.65 16.34
C THR A 77 4.24 -2.66 15.41
N GLN A 78 4.37 -2.43 14.10
CA GLN A 78 4.93 -3.50 13.26
C GLN A 78 5.69 -2.92 12.06
N ALA A 79 6.99 -3.14 12.09
CA ALA A 79 7.86 -3.06 10.92
C ALA A 79 7.40 -4.06 9.87
N THR A 80 7.23 -3.64 8.62
CA THR A 80 8.23 -3.85 7.55
C THR A 80 7.76 -3.13 6.28
N PRO A 81 8.54 -2.21 5.70
CA PRO A 81 8.25 -1.66 4.39
C PRO A 81 8.37 -2.75 3.32
N PRO A 82 7.40 -2.98 2.40
CA PRO A 82 7.71 -3.67 1.17
C PRO A 82 8.72 -2.80 0.42
N GLY A 83 9.95 -3.30 0.32
CA GLY A 83 11.08 -2.60 -0.24
C GLY A 83 10.77 -1.98 -1.59
N LYS A 84 10.84 -0.66 -1.67
CA LYS A 84 11.06 0.02 -2.94
C LYS A 84 12.53 -0.15 -3.30
N GLY A 85 12.93 -1.37 -3.65
CA GLY A 85 14.21 -1.64 -4.28
C GLY A 85 14.16 -1.10 -5.70
N ARG A 86 14.59 0.15 -5.88
CA ARG A 86 14.93 0.65 -7.22
C ARG A 86 16.12 -0.17 -7.70
N PRO A 87 16.07 -0.92 -8.82
CA PRO A 87 17.28 -1.11 -9.57
C PRO A 87 17.60 0.25 -10.21
N ALA A 88 18.62 0.92 -9.69
CA ALA A 88 19.29 1.98 -10.42
C ALA A 88 20.37 1.31 -11.28
N PRO A 89 20.22 1.16 -12.60
CA PRO A 89 21.37 0.95 -13.46
C PRO A 89 22.09 2.30 -13.59
N GLY A 90 23.09 2.52 -12.73
CA GLY A 90 24.05 3.59 -12.92
C GLY A 90 24.94 3.28 -14.15
N PRO A 91 25.23 4.28 -15.01
CA PRO A 91 26.08 4.13 -16.20
C PRO A 91 27.59 4.08 -15.84
N PRO A 92 28.49 3.86 -16.82
CA PRO A 92 29.63 2.93 -16.72
C PRO A 92 30.90 3.54 -16.11
N LEU A 93 31.82 2.66 -15.71
CA LEU A 93 33.22 3.02 -15.46
C LEU A 93 34.12 2.32 -16.50
N PRO A 94 35.05 3.04 -17.15
CA PRO A 94 36.05 2.47 -18.05
C PRO A 94 37.35 2.20 -17.28
N THR A 95 38.05 1.09 -17.54
CA THR A 95 39.53 1.05 -17.64
C THR A 95 40.06 -0.34 -18.01
N SER A 96 40.77 -0.39 -19.15
CA SER A 96 41.96 -1.21 -19.46
C SER A 96 42.04 -2.69 -19.07
N SER A 97 41.97 -3.58 -20.07
CA SER A 97 43.08 -4.50 -20.45
C SER A 97 42.57 -5.74 -21.19
N LEU A 98 42.69 -5.73 -22.52
CA LEU A 98 43.07 -6.89 -23.37
C LEU A 98 43.14 -6.35 -24.82
N PHE A 99 44.27 -5.84 -25.28
CA PHE A 99 45.36 -6.66 -25.84
C PHE A 99 44.86 -7.76 -26.78
N CYS A 100 44.17 -7.37 -27.86
CA CYS A 100 44.07 -8.18 -29.07
C CYS A 100 45.20 -7.79 -30.04
N LEU A 101 46.43 -8.02 -29.61
CA LEU A 101 47.58 -8.03 -30.49
C LEU A 101 47.77 -9.45 -31.04
N ASN A 102 47.75 -9.54 -32.37
CA ASN A 102 48.22 -10.64 -33.23
C ASN A 102 47.30 -11.84 -33.49
N GLY A 103 47.06 -12.09 -34.77
CA GLY A 103 46.51 -13.35 -35.26
C GLY A 103 46.18 -13.42 -36.75
N ASP A 104 46.93 -12.74 -37.61
CA ASP A 104 46.94 -12.95 -39.06
C ASP A 104 47.32 -14.41 -39.37
N SER A 105 46.43 -15.17 -40.02
CA SER A 105 46.73 -16.28 -40.96
C SER A 105 45.53 -17.22 -41.14
N ALA A 106 44.85 -17.13 -42.29
CA ALA A 106 44.43 -18.27 -43.12
C ALA A 106 43.41 -17.82 -44.20
N GLY A 107 43.74 -18.04 -45.47
CA GLY A 107 42.77 -18.05 -46.59
C GLY A 107 43.24 -17.33 -47.84
#